data_AF-A0A534PQS2-F1
#
_entry.id   AF-A0A534PQS2-F1
#
_cell.length_a   1.000
_cell.length_b   1.000
_cell.length_c   1.000
_cell.angle_alpha   90.00
_cell.angle_beta   90.00
_cell.angle_gamma   90.00
#
_symmetry.space_group_name_H-M   'P 1'
#
loop_
_entity.id
_entity.type
_entity.pdbx_description
1 polymer ?
#
loop_
_entity_poly.entity_id
_entity_poly.type
_entity_poly.pdbx_seq_one_letter_code
_entity_poly.pdbx_strand_id
1 'polypeptide(L)'
;VESALQAGKPFVALYVGGMGHPKQNFHKKRMEREGWGEAANRIHELFRAGRRDEAIAAVPDDYIDEGGLFGPVARIRERWRKHWEPMPYTGVTVRTQQDEAYALMSELVGARDA
;
A
#
# COMPACT_ATOMS: atom_id res chain seq x y z
N VAL A 1 -12.65 6.28 1.79
CA VAL A 1 -11.36 5.65 2.16
C VAL A 1 -11.45 4.16 1.91
N GLU A 2 -12.39 3.48 2.55
CA GLU A 2 -12.66 2.05 2.39
C GLU A 2 -12.64 1.56 0.93
N SER A 3 -13.38 2.20 0.02
CA SER A 3 -13.39 1.83 -1.41
C SER A 3 -12.00 1.86 -2.07
N ALA A 4 -11.16 2.83 -1.70
CA ALA A 4 -9.78 2.92 -2.20
C ALA A 4 -8.90 1.81 -1.62
N LEU A 5 -9.10 1.43 -0.35
CA LEU A 5 -8.38 0.32 0.27
C LEU A 5 -8.77 -1.01 -0.40
N GLN A 6 -10.07 -1.25 -0.62
CA GLN A 6 -10.56 -2.45 -1.30
C GLN A 6 -10.02 -2.56 -2.73
N ALA A 7 -9.89 -1.44 -3.45
CA ALA A 7 -9.31 -1.43 -4.80
C ALA A 7 -7.81 -1.86 -4.82
N GLY A 8 -7.09 -1.72 -3.72
CA GLY A 8 -5.68 -2.13 -3.60
C GLY A 8 -5.48 -3.62 -3.27
N LYS A 9 -6.48 -4.29 -2.68
CA LYS A 9 -6.36 -5.68 -2.22
C LYS A 9 -6.05 -6.69 -3.33
N PRO A 10 -6.64 -6.62 -4.53
CA PRO A 10 -6.32 -7.56 -5.61
C PRO A 10 -4.84 -7.56 -6.00
N PHE A 11 -4.21 -6.38 -6.01
CA PHE A 11 -2.79 -6.25 -6.29
C PHE A 11 -1.96 -6.94 -5.20
N VAL A 12 -2.23 -6.66 -3.92
CA VAL A 12 -1.47 -7.28 -2.82
C VAL A 12 -1.66 -8.79 -2.80
N ALA A 13 -2.89 -9.29 -2.95
CA ALA A 13 -3.17 -10.72 -2.98
C ALA A 13 -2.39 -11.44 -4.10
N LEU A 14 -2.36 -10.85 -5.30
CA LEU A 14 -1.59 -11.40 -6.42
C LEU A 14 -0.08 -11.40 -6.15
N TYR A 15 0.47 -10.31 -5.63
CA TYR A 15 1.92 -10.19 -5.46
C TYR A 15 2.42 -11.02 -4.27
N VAL A 16 1.70 -11.00 -3.14
CA VAL A 16 2.02 -11.79 -1.94
C VAL A 16 1.75 -13.27 -2.16
N GLY A 17 0.72 -13.64 -2.92
CA GLY A 17 0.34 -15.04 -3.08
C GLY A 17 0.77 -15.72 -4.39
N GLY A 18 0.83 -15.00 -5.51
CA GLY A 18 0.89 -15.60 -6.85
C GLY A 18 2.06 -15.19 -7.75
N MET A 19 2.65 -14.00 -7.58
CA MET A 19 3.66 -13.48 -8.52
C MET A 19 5.10 -13.90 -8.20
N GLY A 20 5.40 -14.27 -6.95
CA GLY A 20 6.76 -14.64 -6.53
C GLY A 20 7.07 -16.14 -6.66
N HIS A 21 8.35 -16.49 -6.66
CA HIS A 21 8.78 -17.88 -6.58
C HIS A 21 8.23 -18.56 -5.30
N PRO A 22 7.74 -19.81 -5.36
CA PRO A 22 7.12 -20.53 -4.23
C PRO A 22 7.86 -20.46 -2.89
N LYS A 23 9.20 -20.46 -2.93
CA LYS A 23 10.09 -20.40 -1.75
C LYS A 23 10.75 -19.03 -1.54
N GLN A 24 10.63 -18.11 -2.50
CA GLN A 24 11.34 -16.83 -2.51
C GLN A 24 10.44 -15.68 -2.97
N ASN A 25 9.22 -15.62 -2.43
CA ASN A 25 8.34 -14.49 -2.69
C ASN A 25 8.79 -13.28 -1.85
N PHE A 26 9.41 -12.29 -2.49
CA PHE A 26 9.88 -11.07 -1.83
C PHE A 26 8.75 -10.18 -1.31
N HIS A 27 7.58 -10.20 -1.95
CA HIS A 27 6.41 -9.46 -1.47
C HIS A 27 5.88 -10.05 -0.17
N LYS A 28 5.77 -11.38 -0.10
CA LYS A 28 5.44 -12.10 1.14
C LYS A 28 6.45 -11.81 2.25
N LYS A 29 7.74 -11.93 1.96
CA LYS A 29 8.82 -11.63 2.93
C LYS A 29 8.82 -10.19 3.42
N ARG A 30 8.47 -9.24 2.54
CA ARG A 30 8.32 -7.83 2.92
C ARG A 30 7.17 -7.68 3.91
N MET A 31 5.99 -8.19 3.57
CA MET A 31 4.80 -8.14 4.42
C MET A 31 5.05 -8.78 5.80
N GLU A 32 5.77 -9.90 5.84
CA GLU A 32 6.22 -10.54 7.09
C GLU A 32 7.12 -9.63 7.94
N ARG A 33 8.11 -8.98 7.32
CA ARG A 33 9.04 -8.06 8.01
C ARG A 33 8.33 -6.82 8.56
N GLU A 34 7.24 -6.41 7.91
CA GLU A 34 6.38 -5.32 8.35
C GLU A 34 5.43 -5.74 9.50
N GLY A 35 5.50 -6.99 9.98
CA GLY A 35 4.71 -7.50 11.10
C GLY A 35 3.44 -8.25 10.69
N TRP A 36 3.15 -8.36 9.40
CA TRP A 36 1.91 -8.94 8.87
C TRP A 36 2.05 -10.42 8.49
N GLY A 37 2.89 -11.18 9.21
CA GLY A 37 3.29 -12.53 8.81
C GLY A 37 2.14 -13.53 8.72
N GLU A 38 1.18 -13.48 9.65
CA GLU A 38 0.00 -14.35 9.63
C GLU A 38 -0.86 -14.10 8.37
N ALA A 39 -1.18 -12.83 8.11
CA ALA A 39 -1.93 -12.43 6.92
C ALA A 39 -1.17 -12.82 5.63
N ALA A 40 0.15 -12.61 5.59
CA ALA A 40 0.98 -12.99 4.44
C ALA A 40 0.94 -14.51 4.16
N ASN A 41 1.00 -15.35 5.20
CA ASN A 41 0.84 -16.80 5.08
C ASN A 41 -0.55 -17.16 4.57
N ARG A 42 -1.60 -16.57 5.15
CA ARG A 42 -2.99 -16.85 4.78
C ARG A 42 -3.27 -16.50 3.31
N ILE A 43 -2.86 -15.32 2.87
CA ILE A 43 -3.00 -14.88 1.47
C ILE A 43 -2.29 -15.87 0.55
N HIS A 44 -1.06 -16.26 0.88
CA HIS A 44 -0.26 -17.19 0.07
C HIS A 44 -0.90 -18.57 -0.06
N GLU A 45 -1.38 -19.14 1.05
CA GLU A 45 -2.09 -20.42 1.03
C GLU A 45 -3.34 -20.38 0.16
N LEU A 46 -4.19 -19.37 0.36
CA LEU A 46 -5.44 -19.20 -0.38
C LEU A 46 -5.18 -19.03 -1.88
N PHE A 47 -4.21 -18.19 -2.24
CA PHE A 47 -3.89 -17.92 -3.64
C PHE A 47 -3.37 -19.19 -4.35
N ARG A 48 -2.53 -19.99 -3.67
CA ARG A 48 -2.01 -21.26 -4.22
C ARG A 48 -3.06 -22.36 -4.28
N ALA A 49 -4.07 -22.31 -3.42
CA ALA A 49 -5.25 -23.15 -3.51
C ALA A 49 -6.24 -22.71 -4.60
N GLY A 50 -5.92 -21.64 -5.36
CA GLY A 50 -6.81 -21.09 -6.40
C GLY A 50 -7.98 -20.26 -5.86
N ARG A 51 -8.03 -20.03 -4.54
CA ARG A 51 -9.12 -19.31 -3.83
C ARG A 51 -8.86 -17.80 -3.86
N ARG A 52 -8.96 -17.21 -5.06
CA ARG A 52 -8.55 -15.81 -5.31
C ARG A 52 -9.36 -14.80 -4.48
N ASP A 53 -10.68 -14.91 -4.47
CA ASP A 53 -11.52 -13.94 -3.77
C ASP A 53 -11.28 -13.95 -2.26
N GLU A 54 -11.05 -15.13 -1.69
CA GLU A 54 -10.68 -15.27 -0.29
C GLU A 54 -9.28 -14.72 0.00
N ALA A 55 -8.32 -14.91 -0.92
CA ALA A 55 -6.99 -14.33 -0.79
C ALA A 55 -7.03 -12.79 -0.82
N ILE A 56 -7.93 -12.21 -1.62
CA ILE A 56 -8.21 -10.77 -1.67
C ILE A 56 -8.81 -10.31 -0.35
N ALA A 57 -9.84 -11.01 0.14
CA ALA A 57 -10.48 -10.68 1.42
C ALA A 57 -9.52 -10.78 2.61
N ALA A 58 -8.54 -11.68 2.55
CA ALA A 58 -7.53 -11.87 3.58
C ALA A 58 -6.48 -10.73 3.65
N VAL A 59 -6.46 -9.81 2.69
CA VAL A 59 -5.58 -8.63 2.74
C VAL A 59 -6.12 -7.64 3.78
N PRO A 60 -5.34 -7.29 4.82
CA PRO A 60 -5.77 -6.31 5.82
C PRO A 60 -5.92 -4.92 5.23
N ASP A 61 -6.96 -4.20 5.63
CA ASP A 61 -7.18 -2.80 5.22
C ASP A 61 -6.02 -1.90 5.70
N ASP A 62 -5.57 -2.10 6.94
CA ASP A 62 -4.47 -1.33 7.54
C ASP A 62 -3.16 -1.51 6.79
N TYR A 63 -2.89 -2.72 6.26
CA TYR A 63 -1.71 -2.95 5.41
C TYR A 63 -1.74 -2.08 4.14
N ILE A 64 -2.91 -1.97 3.51
CA ILE A 64 -3.08 -1.09 2.34
C ILE A 64 -2.92 0.37 2.76
N ASP A 65 -3.55 0.77 3.87
CA ASP A 65 -3.56 2.15 4.33
C ASP A 65 -2.19 2.66 4.81
N GLU A 66 -1.35 1.79 5.36
CA GLU A 66 0.06 2.09 5.69
C GLU A 66 0.91 2.28 4.42
N GLY A 67 0.57 1.56 3.35
CA GLY A 67 1.32 1.58 2.09
C GLY A 67 1.10 2.82 1.20
N GLY A 68 0.19 3.74 1.57
CA GLY A 68 -0.11 4.91 0.76
C GLY A 68 -0.93 5.99 1.46
N LEU A 69 -1.30 7.01 0.67
CA LEU A 69 -2.11 8.13 1.13
C LEU A 69 -3.47 8.06 0.44
N PHE A 70 -4.53 7.81 1.22
CA PHE A 70 -5.88 7.62 0.70
C PHE A 70 -6.88 8.50 1.46
N GLY A 71 -7.89 9.00 0.76
CA GLY A 71 -9.03 9.67 1.37
C GLY A 71 -9.07 11.19 1.22
N PRO A 72 -9.84 11.87 2.10
CA PRO A 72 -9.99 13.32 2.06
C PRO A 72 -8.65 14.04 2.26
N VAL A 73 -8.53 15.23 1.69
CA VAL A 73 -7.31 16.06 1.76
C VAL A 73 -6.79 16.21 3.19
N ALA A 74 -7.67 16.50 4.16
CA ALA A 74 -7.28 16.66 5.56
C ALA A 74 -6.53 15.43 6.13
N ARG A 75 -7.03 14.23 5.83
CA ARG A 75 -6.42 12.96 6.24
C ARG A 75 -5.07 12.74 5.58
N ILE A 76 -4.97 13.04 4.27
CA ILE A 76 -3.72 12.92 3.52
C ILE A 76 -2.65 13.84 4.11
N ARG A 77 -3.01 15.11 4.41
CA ARG A 77 -2.09 16.06 5.02
C ARG A 77 -1.60 15.59 6.39
N GLU A 78 -2.51 15.13 7.23
CA GLU A 78 -2.17 14.61 8.56
C GLU A 78 -1.19 13.43 8.46
N ARG A 79 -1.49 12.44 7.61
CA ARG A 79 -0.64 11.26 7.44
C ARG A 79 0.72 11.61 6.84
N TRP A 80 0.76 12.48 5.83
CA TRP A 80 2.01 12.97 5.25
C TRP A 80 2.93 13.56 6.31
N ARG A 81 2.42 14.55 7.08
CA ARG A 81 3.19 15.23 8.13
C ARG A 81 3.65 14.29 9.23
N LYS A 82 2.82 13.31 9.58
CA LYS A 82 3.12 12.37 10.67
C LYS A 82 4.14 11.30 10.29
N HIS A 83 4.07 10.78 9.07
CA HIS A 83 4.76 9.53 8.71
C HIS A 83 5.80 9.68 7.60
N TRP A 84 5.65 10.66 6.69
CA TRP A 84 6.54 10.81 5.53
C TRP A 84 7.45 12.04 5.63
N GLU A 85 6.91 13.20 6.01
CA GLU A 85 7.67 14.45 6.18
C GLU A 85 8.89 14.34 7.10
N PRO A 86 8.86 13.65 8.26
CA PRO A 86 10.02 13.58 9.15
C PRO A 86 11.07 12.54 8.69
N MET A 87 10.82 11.78 7.63
CA MET A 87 11.75 10.76 7.17
C MET A 87 12.95 11.38 6.44
N PRO A 88 14.17 10.83 6.59
CA PRO A 88 15.38 11.36 5.99
C PRO A 88 15.50 11.04 4.49
N TYR A 89 14.39 11.03 3.76
CA TYR A 89 14.38 10.81 2.31
C TYR A 89 14.83 12.07 1.57
N THR A 90 15.64 11.93 0.52
CA THR A 90 16.10 13.05 -0.31
C THR A 90 15.14 13.40 -1.45
N GLY A 91 14.10 12.60 -1.65
CA GLY A 91 13.07 12.83 -2.65
C GLY A 91 11.90 11.86 -2.50
N VAL A 92 10.75 12.23 -3.07
CA VAL A 92 9.53 11.42 -3.08
C VAL A 92 9.00 11.30 -4.50
N THR A 93 8.74 10.06 -4.93
CA THR A 93 8.02 9.79 -6.17
C THR A 93 6.53 9.64 -5.87
N VAL A 94 5.71 10.50 -6.46
CA VAL A 94 4.26 10.42 -6.38
C VAL A 94 3.75 9.67 -7.60
N ARG A 95 2.96 8.61 -7.38
CA ARG A 95 2.30 7.85 -8.45
C ARG A 95 0.80 7.86 -8.23
N THR A 96 0.09 8.59 -9.07
CA THR A 96 -1.37 8.68 -9.05
C THR A 96 -1.91 8.96 -10.45
N GLN A 97 -3.20 8.70 -10.65
CA GLN A 97 -3.93 9.07 -11.87
C GLN A 97 -4.86 10.28 -11.64
N GLN A 98 -4.81 10.90 -10.46
CA GLN A 98 -5.65 12.02 -10.07
C GLN A 98 -4.85 13.33 -10.10
N ASP A 99 -5.28 14.28 -10.92
CA ASP A 99 -4.62 15.58 -11.07
C ASP A 99 -4.65 16.38 -9.77
N GLU A 100 -5.76 16.29 -9.02
CA GLU A 100 -5.91 16.95 -7.72
C GLU A 100 -4.93 16.40 -6.69
N ALA A 101 -4.59 15.11 -6.78
CA ALA A 101 -3.59 14.50 -5.91
C ALA A 101 -2.17 15.00 -6.26
N TYR A 102 -1.84 15.19 -7.54
CA TYR A 102 -0.59 15.84 -7.92
C TYR A 102 -0.51 17.28 -7.43
N ALA A 103 -1.61 18.04 -7.55
CA ALA A 103 -1.67 19.41 -7.06
C ALA A 103 -1.46 19.48 -5.54
N LEU A 104 -2.12 18.61 -4.78
CA LEU A 104 -1.95 18.53 -3.33
C LEU A 104 -0.53 18.13 -2.93
N MET A 105 0.04 17.11 -3.57
CA MET A 105 1.39 16.66 -3.22
C MET A 105 2.44 17.71 -3.59
N SER A 106 2.29 18.40 -4.72
CA SER A 106 3.15 19.52 -5.13
C SER A 106 3.18 20.65 -4.09
N GLU A 107 2.04 20.95 -3.48
CA GLU A 107 1.95 21.89 -2.35
C GLU A 107 2.63 21.33 -1.09
N LEU A 108 2.36 20.07 -0.74
CA LEU A 108 2.89 19.43 0.48
C LEU A 108 4.40 19.25 0.49
N VAL A 109 5.03 19.03 -0.67
CA VAL A 109 6.48 18.86 -0.77
C VAL A 109 7.22 20.19 -0.99
N GLY A 110 6.51 21.33 -1.00
CA GLY A 110 7.12 22.65 -1.19
C GLY A 110 7.64 22.91 -2.61
N ALA A 111 7.23 22.13 -3.61
CA ALA A 111 7.72 22.26 -4.99
C ALA A 111 7.09 23.42 -5.78
N ARG A 112 6.20 24.21 -5.17
CA ARG A 112 5.56 25.38 -5.80
C ARG A 112 6.26 26.71 -5.48
N ASP A 113 7.21 26.71 -4.56
CA ASP A 113 7.91 27.93 -4.09
C ASP A 113 9.38 27.98 -4.55
N ALA A 114 9.72 27.37 -5.69
CA ALA A 114 11.06 27.37 -6.29
C ALA A 114 11.08 28.05 -7.66
#